data_AF-A0A009GLU2-F1
#
_entry.id   AF-A0A009GLU2-F1
#
_cell.length_a   1.000
_cell.length_b   1.000
_cell.length_c   1.000
_cell.angle_alpha   90.00
_cell.angle_beta   90.00
_cell.angle_gamma   90.00
#
_symmetry.space_group_name_H-M   'P 1'
#
loop_
_entity.id
_entity.type
_entity.pdbx_description
1 polymer ?
#
loop_
_entity_poly.entity_id
_entity_poly.type
_entity_poly.pdbx_seq_one_letter_code
_entity_poly.pdbx_strand_id
1 'polypeptide(L)'
;MKLSNKSQALHDLIVPAVEACGVDLWGIEFLPQGKRSLLRIYIDKAVSEDAEPVINEDGEVELGRGIGVQDCVRVTQQVGAMLD
;
A
#
# COMPACT_ATOMS: atom_id res chain seq x y z
N MET A 1 -10.20 12.45 -11.94
CA MET A 1 -11.41 11.91 -11.29
C MET A 1 -11.58 12.62 -9.96
N LYS A 2 -12.76 13.17 -9.64
CA LYS A 2 -12.99 13.88 -8.37
C LYS A 2 -13.41 12.85 -7.33
N LEU A 3 -12.58 12.59 -6.32
CA LEU A 3 -12.94 11.69 -5.22
C LEU A 3 -14.12 12.30 -4.44
N SER A 4 -15.03 11.45 -3.96
CA SER A 4 -16.04 11.86 -2.99
C SER A 4 -15.35 12.38 -1.71
N ASN A 5 -15.95 13.33 -0.98
CA ASN A 5 -15.36 13.89 0.25
C ASN A 5 -14.91 12.82 1.24
N LYS A 6 -15.66 11.71 1.36
CA LYS A 6 -15.28 10.59 2.22
C LYS A 6 -14.06 9.83 1.69
N SER A 7 -13.99 9.60 0.38
CA SER A 7 -12.83 8.98 -0.25
C SER A 7 -11.60 9.88 -0.14
N GLN A 8 -11.75 11.20 -0.28
CA GLN A 8 -10.62 12.12 -0.12
C GLN A 8 -10.11 12.12 1.33
N ALA A 9 -11.01 12.17 2.32
CA ALA A 9 -10.62 12.09 3.72
C ALA A 9 -9.90 10.77 4.07
N LEU A 10 -10.37 9.64 3.53
CA LEU A 10 -9.68 8.35 3.67
C LEU A 10 -8.32 8.37 2.98
N HIS A 11 -8.23 8.92 1.78
CA HIS A 11 -6.98 9.04 1.04
C HIS A 11 -5.94 9.82 1.85
N ASP A 12 -6.30 11.01 2.32
CA ASP A 12 -5.41 11.90 3.07
C ASP A 12 -4.96 11.28 4.40
N LEU A 13 -5.80 10.45 5.01
CA LEU A 13 -5.47 9.69 6.23
C LEU A 13 -4.52 8.51 5.95
N ILE A 14 -4.67 7.84 4.80
CA ILE A 14 -3.93 6.62 4.44
C ILE A 14 -2.55 6.93 3.87
N VAL A 15 -2.38 8.03 3.13
CA VAL A 15 -1.09 8.46 2.58
C VAL A 15 0.06 8.33 3.60
N PRO A 16 0.01 8.97 4.79
CA PRO A 16 1.12 8.89 5.74
C PRO A 16 1.37 7.48 6.29
N ALA A 17 0.34 6.63 6.37
CA ALA A 17 0.49 5.24 6.80
C ALA A 17 1.25 4.39 5.77
N VAL A 18 0.95 4.61 4.49
CA VAL A 18 1.56 3.88 3.37
C VAL A 18 3.00 4.35 3.18
N GLU A 19 3.25 5.65 3.21
CA GLU A 19 4.61 6.22 3.12
C GLU A 19 5.51 5.74 4.26
N ALA A 20 4.99 5.61 5.48
CA ALA A 20 5.72 5.06 6.62
C ALA A 20 6.15 3.58 6.42
N CYS A 21 5.47 2.85 5.52
CA CYS A 21 5.83 1.48 5.16
C CYS A 21 6.90 1.40 4.05
N GLY A 22 7.37 2.55 3.52
CA GLY A 22 8.38 2.61 2.46
C GLY A 22 7.85 2.21 1.09
N VAL A 23 6.57 2.44 0.84
CA VAL A 23 5.87 2.22 -0.42
C VAL A 23 5.03 3.45 -0.77
N ASP A 24 4.66 3.58 -2.03
CA ASP A 24 3.88 4.69 -2.56
C ASP A 24 2.40 4.34 -2.65
N LEU A 25 1.52 5.28 -2.28
CA LEU A 25 0.08 5.13 -2.49
C LEU A 25 -0.27 5.50 -3.93
N TRP A 26 -0.64 4.50 -4.73
CA TRP A 26 -1.14 4.72 -6.10
C TRP A 26 -2.61 5.15 -6.12
N GLY A 27 -3.40 4.71 -5.13
CA GLY A 27 -4.78 5.15 -4.98
C GLY A 27 -5.59 4.28 -4.04
N ILE A 28 -6.84 4.69 -3.82
CA ILE A 28 -7.79 3.92 -3.01
C ILE A 28 -9.14 3.82 -3.70
N GLU A 29 -9.86 2.74 -3.40
CA GLU A 29 -11.26 2.57 -3.79
C GLU A 29 -12.09 2.22 -2.55
N PHE A 30 -13.08 3.06 -2.25
CA PHE A 30 -14.01 2.85 -1.13
C PHE A 30 -15.38 2.42 -1.67
N LEU A 31 -15.75 1.17 -1.40
CA LEU A 31 -16.99 0.53 -1.83
C LEU A 31 -17.91 0.31 -0.61
N PRO A 32 -18.90 1.19 -0.37
CA PRO A 32 -19.85 1.01 0.71
C PRO A 32 -20.84 -0.13 0.39
N GLN A 33 -20.86 -1.21 1.17
CA GLN A 33 -21.83 -2.31 1.06
C GLN A 33 -22.58 -2.53 2.38
N GLY A 34 -23.31 -1.49 2.82
CA GLY A 34 -24.13 -1.55 4.04
C GLY A 34 -23.28 -1.80 5.29
N LYS A 35 -23.47 -2.95 5.96
CA LYS A 35 -22.75 -3.31 7.20
C LYS A 35 -21.28 -3.68 6.98
N ARG A 36 -20.86 -3.94 5.75
CA ARG A 36 -19.47 -4.27 5.41
C ARG A 36 -19.01 -3.35 4.30
N SER A 37 -18.26 -2.31 4.64
CA SER A 37 -17.63 -1.49 3.61
C SER A 37 -16.28 -2.11 3.23
N LEU A 38 -15.91 -2.01 1.96
CA LEU A 38 -14.65 -2.52 1.46
C LEU A 38 -13.77 -1.34 1.04
N LEU A 39 -12.55 -1.29 1.56
CA LEU A 39 -11.53 -0.33 1.21
C LEU A 39 -10.39 -1.07 0.50
N ARG A 40 -10.17 -0.77 -0.77
CA ARG A 40 -8.98 -1.23 -1.50
C ARG A 40 -7.92 -0.14 -1.47
N ILE A 41 -6.69 -0.56 -1.20
CA ILE A 41 -5.51 0.29 -1.18
C ILE A 41 -4.57 -0.27 -2.24
N TYR A 42 -4.25 0.56 -3.22
CA TYR A 42 -3.31 0.23 -4.29
C TYR A 42 -1.98 0.87 -3.93
N ILE A 43 -0.96 0.03 -3.75
CA ILE A 43 0.40 0.44 -3.41
C ILE A 43 1.35 0.03 -4.51
N ASP A 44 2.43 0.77 -4.64
CA ASP A 44 3.53 0.47 -5.54
C ASP A 44 4.86 0.77 -4.86
N LYS A 45 5.95 0.28 -5.44
CA LYS A 45 7.29 0.56 -4.96
C LYS A 45 8.16 0.91 -6.15
N ALA A 46 8.67 2.14 -6.13
CA ALA A 46 9.58 2.59 -7.16
C ALA A 46 10.77 1.64 -7.30
N VAL A 47 11.07 1.28 -8.54
CA VAL A 47 12.26 0.53 -8.88
C VAL A 47 13.43 1.50 -8.92
N SER A 48 14.33 1.42 -7.95
CA SER A 48 15.63 2.09 -8.08
C SER A 48 16.53 1.27 -9.00
N GLU A 49 17.06 1.89 -10.06
CA GLU A 49 18.06 1.27 -10.94
C GLU A 49 19.35 0.91 -10.17
N ASP A 50 19.57 1.57 -9.02
CA ASP A 50 20.68 1.34 -8.09
C ASP A 50 20.34 0.37 -6.95
N ALA A 51 19.20 -0.35 -7.01
CA ALA A 51 18.84 -1.32 -5.97
C ALA A 51 19.91 -2.43 -5.89
N GLU A 52 20.47 -2.65 -4.70
CA GLU A 52 21.35 -3.81 -4.50
C GLU A 52 20.55 -5.10 -4.66
N PRO A 53 21.00 -6.05 -5.51
CA PRO A 53 20.34 -7.33 -5.67
C PRO A 53 20.30 -8.09 -4.35
N VAL A 54 19.12 -8.56 -3.98
CA VAL A 54 18.88 -9.45 -2.83
C VAL A 54 18.69 -10.88 -3.31
N ILE A 55 19.11 -11.85 -2.50
CA ILE A 55 18.89 -13.27 -2.79
C ILE A 55 17.58 -13.68 -2.13
N ASN A 56 16.65 -14.23 -2.91
CA ASN A 56 15.39 -14.74 -2.38
C ASN A 56 15.57 -16.11 -1.69
N GLU A 57 14.48 -16.66 -1.15
CA GLU A 57 14.51 -17.94 -0.42
C GLU A 57 14.93 -19.15 -1.29
N ASP A 58 14.77 -19.04 -2.61
CA ASP A 58 15.15 -20.06 -3.58
C ASP A 58 16.61 -19.91 -4.07
N GLY A 59 17.36 -18.92 -3.56
CA GLY A 59 18.73 -18.66 -3.96
C GLY A 59 18.87 -17.87 -5.26
N GLU A 60 17.78 -17.30 -5.77
CA GLU A 60 17.76 -16.51 -7.00
C GLU A 60 18.02 -15.04 -6.72
N VAL A 61 18.64 -14.36 -7.70
CA VAL A 61 18.90 -12.93 -7.63
C VAL A 61 17.61 -12.17 -7.93
N GLU A 62 17.08 -11.52 -6.91
CA GLU A 62 15.93 -10.63 -6.99
C GLU A 62 16.41 -9.18 -6.91
N LEU A 63 16.09 -8.38 -7.94
CA LEU A 63 16.48 -6.96 -8.01
C LEU A 63 15.72 -6.05 -7.01
N GLY A 64 15.09 -6.63 -5.98
CA GLY A 64 14.24 -5.92 -5.03
C GLY A 64 13.08 -5.18 -5.70
N ARG A 65 12.65 -5.61 -6.89
CA ARG A 65 11.65 -4.92 -7.71
C ARG A 65 10.23 -5.24 -7.26
N GLY A 66 9.47 -4.20 -6.94
CA GLY A 66 8.01 -4.24 -6.84
C GLY A 66 7.47 -4.46 -5.43
N ILE A 67 6.20 -4.88 -5.38
CA ILE A 67 5.44 -5.09 -4.14
C ILE A 67 5.39 -6.58 -3.81
N GLY A 68 5.92 -6.93 -2.64
CA GLY A 68 5.79 -8.26 -2.07
C GLY A 68 4.59 -8.39 -1.14
N VAL A 69 4.23 -9.63 -0.78
CA VAL A 69 3.14 -9.90 0.19
C VAL A 69 3.42 -9.24 1.54
N GLN A 70 4.68 -9.15 1.95
CA GLN A 70 5.06 -8.52 3.22
C GLN A 70 4.79 -7.02 3.24
N ASP A 71 4.93 -6.33 2.11
CA ASP A 71 4.56 -4.91 2.01
C ASP A 71 3.04 -4.74 2.21
N CYS A 72 2.22 -5.61 1.61
CA CYS A 72 0.77 -5.62 1.80
C CYS A 72 0.37 -5.85 3.27
N VAL A 73 1.05 -6.76 3.96
CA VAL A 73 0.80 -7.05 5.39
C VAL A 73 1.11 -5.82 6.25
N ARG A 74 2.27 -5.18 6.03
CA ARG A 74 2.70 -3.98 6.77
C ARG A 74 1.70 -2.83 6.60
N VAL A 75 1.31 -2.57 5.35
CA VAL A 75 0.30 -1.54 5.05
C VAL A 75 -1.03 -1.85 5.72
N THR A 76 -1.48 -3.10 5.67
CA THR A 76 -2.75 -3.52 6.30
C THR A 76 -2.72 -3.30 7.82
N GLN A 77 -1.63 -3.66 8.49
CA GLN A 77 -1.49 -3.48 9.93
C GLN A 77 -1.45 -2.01 10.32
N GLN A 78 -0.66 -1.20 9.60
CA GLN A 78 -0.50 0.22 9.88
C GLN A 78 -1.79 1.00 9.64
N VAL A 79 -2.45 0.78 8.50
CA VAL A 79 -3.73 1.44 8.18
C VAL A 79 -4.83 0.95 9.11
N GLY A 80 -4.87 -0.34 9.44
CA GLY A 80 -5.81 -0.90 10.40
C GLY A 80 -5.73 -0.19 11.76
N ALA A 81 -4.51 0.01 12.28
CA ALA A 81 -4.30 0.71 13.55
C ALA A 81 -4.72 2.19 13.53
N MET A 82 -4.77 2.84 12.36
CA MET A 82 -5.23 4.23 12.21
C MET A 82 -6.75 4.35 12.02
N LEU A 83 -7.42 3.27 11.60
CA LEU A 83 -8.85 3.25 11.31
C LEU A 83 -9.70 2.63 12.44
N ASP A 84 -9.06 2.04 13.46
CA ASP A 84 -9.69 1.56 14.69
C ASP A 84 -10.21 2.74 15.55
#